data_AF-A0A925A454-F1
#
_entry.id   AF-A0A925A454-F1
#
_cell.length_a   1.000
_cell.length_b   1.000
_cell.length_c   1.000
_cell.angle_alpha   90.00
_cell.angle_beta   90.00
_cell.angle_gamma   90.00
#
_symmetry.space_group_name_H-M   'P 1'
#
loop_
_entity.id
_entity.type
_entity.pdbx_description
1 polymer ?
#
loop_
_entity_poly.entity_id
_entity_poly.type
_entity_poly.pdbx_seq_one_letter_code
_entity_poly.pdbx_strand_id
1 'polypeptide(L)'
;MGAKTHKGFTIIESVLFLGVTGLIMAVLLAGVGGTLNRERYKDAVSSFQDYVQGQYNLVSNVNNSRPNNEVCQGGQIVTGVTSDSGRGTSDCTIVGRVIHSTASGDKVTSTQVYATVDASALIGSNDAAILNSAQLTASPNEDTYAMAWGTKLVKPRPDDSVRAFSILIVRMPTSGLIHTYALEQADQVPAAIVGNYVASGSFAMCVDNSMFIAGGVGRVGVLLAKDATNSGGVQFLSEDKC
;
A
#
# COMPACT_ATOMS: atom_id res chain seq x y z
N MET A 1 65.89 25.98 -27.13
CA MET A 1 64.75 26.07 -26.19
C MET A 1 63.75 27.08 -26.75
N GLY A 2 62.68 26.61 -27.39
CA GLY A 2 61.65 27.48 -27.94
C GLY A 2 60.60 27.79 -26.87
N ALA A 3 60.52 29.04 -26.43
CA ALA A 3 59.45 29.49 -25.55
C ALA A 3 58.14 29.53 -26.35
N LYS A 4 57.18 28.66 -26.00
CA LYS A 4 55.83 28.72 -26.56
C LYS A 4 55.10 29.91 -25.93
N THR A 5 54.80 30.92 -26.72
CA THR A 5 53.92 32.02 -26.33
C THR A 5 52.49 31.51 -26.25
N HIS A 6 51.94 31.44 -25.04
CA HIS A 6 50.54 31.10 -24.82
C HIS A 6 49.66 32.29 -25.26
N LYS A 7 48.83 32.08 -26.30
CA LYS A 7 47.79 33.05 -26.68
C LYS A 7 46.67 32.98 -25.65
N GLY A 8 46.39 34.10 -24.97
CA GLY A 8 45.24 34.24 -24.08
C GLY A 8 43.93 34.35 -24.87
N PHE A 9 42.82 33.98 -24.23
CA PHE A 9 41.48 34.13 -24.79
C PHE A 9 41.03 35.58 -24.78
N THR A 10 40.29 36.01 -25.80
CA THR A 10 39.70 37.36 -25.85
C THR A 10 38.46 37.43 -24.99
N ILE A 11 38.15 38.63 -24.46
CA ILE A 11 36.95 38.86 -23.63
C ILE A 11 35.68 38.43 -24.39
N ILE A 12 35.60 38.71 -25.70
CA ILE A 12 34.45 38.35 -26.52
C ILE A 12 34.26 36.83 -26.64
N GLU A 13 35.35 36.06 -26.76
CA GLU A 13 35.31 34.60 -26.85
C GLU A 13 34.88 33.97 -25.52
N SER A 14 35.39 34.49 -24.40
CA SER A 14 34.99 34.04 -23.06
C SER A 14 33.52 34.33 -22.76
N VAL A 15 33.01 35.51 -23.15
CA VAL A 15 31.60 35.87 -22.94
C VAL A 15 30.67 35.07 -23.85
N LEU A 16 31.08 34.81 -25.10
CA LEU A 16 30.33 33.94 -26.03
C LEU A 16 30.25 32.51 -25.48
N PHE A 17 31.37 31.95 -25.02
CA PHE A 17 31.42 30.62 -24.43
C PHE A 17 30.50 30.52 -23.22
N LEU A 18 30.59 31.48 -22.29
CA LEU A 18 29.73 31.51 -21.11
C LEU A 18 28.24 31.62 -21.47
N GLY A 19 27.89 32.46 -22.45
CA GLY A 19 26.51 32.61 -22.93
C GLY A 19 25.94 31.32 -23.51
N VAL A 20 26.71 30.62 -24.35
CA VAL A 20 26.31 29.33 -24.93
C VAL A 20 26.20 28.26 -23.86
N THR A 21 27.16 28.15 -22.94
CA THR A 21 27.10 27.17 -21.85
C THR A 21 25.93 27.43 -20.90
N GLY A 22 25.62 28.69 -20.61
CA GLY A 22 24.50 29.09 -19.78
C GLY A 22 23.16 28.75 -20.42
N LEU A 23 23.03 28.98 -21.73
CA LEU A 23 21.83 28.62 -22.48
C LEU A 23 21.61 27.11 -22.52
N ILE A 24 22.66 26.33 -22.77
CA ILE A 24 22.58 24.86 -22.75
C ILE A 24 22.17 24.36 -21.36
N MET A 25 22.75 24.89 -20.28
CA MET A 25 22.35 24.53 -18.91
C MET A 25 20.88 24.88 -18.63
N ALA A 26 20.40 26.05 -19.05
CA ALA A 26 19.02 26.46 -18.84
C ALA A 26 18.02 25.51 -19.55
N VAL A 27 18.34 25.10 -20.78
CA VAL A 27 17.50 24.14 -21.55
C VAL A 27 17.49 22.76 -20.87
N LEU A 28 18.65 22.29 -20.39
CA LEU A 28 18.73 21.02 -19.68
C LEU A 28 17.92 21.05 -18.37
N LEU A 29 18.06 22.11 -17.57
CA LEU A 29 17.32 22.25 -16.31
C LEU A 29 15.79 22.28 -16.54
N ALA A 30 15.33 22.94 -17.59
CA ALA A 30 13.92 22.95 -17.96
C ALA A 30 13.41 21.56 -18.40
N GLY A 31 14.24 20.78 -19.11
CA GLY A 31 13.87 19.43 -19.58
C GLY A 31 13.87 18.35 -18.49
N VAL A 32 14.71 18.48 -17.46
CA VAL A 32 14.84 17.47 -16.39
C VAL A 32 13.64 17.46 -15.45
N GLY A 33 12.96 18.59 -15.23
CA GLY A 33 11.83 18.67 -14.29
C GLY A 33 10.67 17.73 -14.66
N GLY A 34 10.28 17.68 -15.94
CA GLY A 34 9.17 16.84 -16.40
C GLY A 34 9.48 15.34 -16.37
N THR A 35 10.72 14.97 -16.69
CA THR A 35 11.16 13.56 -16.67
C THR A 35 11.26 13.04 -15.23
N LEU A 36 11.86 13.82 -14.33
CA LEU A 36 11.97 13.48 -12.92
C LEU A 36 10.60 13.25 -12.27
N ASN A 37 9.64 14.14 -12.54
CA ASN A 37 8.30 14.06 -11.97
C ASN A 37 7.54 12.80 -12.43
N ARG A 38 7.72 12.39 -13.69
CA ARG A 38 7.14 11.13 -14.19
C ARG A 38 7.79 9.90 -13.56
N GLU A 39 9.09 9.91 -13.34
CA GLU A 39 9.78 8.81 -12.67
C GLU A 39 9.37 8.71 -11.19
N ARG A 40 9.26 9.84 -10.48
CA ARG A 40 8.71 9.87 -9.10
C ARG A 40 7.30 9.30 -9.02
N TYR A 41 6.47 9.61 -9.99
CA TYR A 41 5.10 9.10 -10.03
C TYR A 41 5.06 7.58 -10.25
N LYS A 42 5.83 7.06 -11.23
CA LYS A 42 5.95 5.61 -11.44
C LYS A 42 6.50 4.89 -10.21
N ASP A 43 7.51 5.47 -9.58
CA ASP A 43 8.12 4.96 -8.35
C ASP A 43 7.10 4.90 -7.20
N ALA A 44 6.26 5.93 -7.03
CA ALA A 44 5.18 5.91 -6.04
C ALA A 44 4.16 4.78 -6.28
N VAL A 45 3.76 4.59 -7.54
CA VAL A 45 2.78 3.56 -7.91
C VAL A 45 3.37 2.17 -7.74
N SER A 46 4.60 1.95 -8.21
CA SER A 46 5.31 0.68 -8.06
C SER A 46 5.53 0.34 -6.59
N SER A 47 6.02 1.29 -5.79
CA SER A 47 6.24 1.09 -4.35
C SER A 47 4.93 0.77 -3.61
N PHE A 48 3.83 1.41 -4.00
CA PHE A 48 2.52 1.10 -3.43
C PHE A 48 2.03 -0.30 -3.83
N GLN A 49 2.21 -0.68 -5.11
CA GLN A 49 1.91 -2.03 -5.57
C GLN A 49 2.71 -3.08 -4.80
N ASP A 50 4.01 -2.86 -4.64
CA ASP A 50 4.93 -3.74 -3.90
C ASP A 50 4.52 -3.85 -2.43
N TYR A 51 4.08 -2.75 -1.82
CA TYR A 51 3.55 -2.76 -0.47
C TYR A 51 2.32 -3.66 -0.34
N VAL A 52 1.31 -3.49 -1.20
CA VAL A 52 0.08 -4.32 -1.16
C VAL A 52 0.41 -5.79 -1.45
N GLN A 53 1.27 -6.08 -2.43
CA GLN A 53 1.75 -7.44 -2.71
C GLN A 53 2.52 -8.04 -1.53
N GLY A 54 3.31 -7.24 -0.82
CA GLY A 54 4.00 -7.64 0.41
C GLY A 54 3.03 -8.08 1.50
N GLN A 55 1.87 -7.43 1.63
CA GLN A 55 0.83 -7.83 2.59
C GLN A 55 0.28 -9.22 2.29
N TYR A 56 0.04 -9.57 1.01
CA TYR A 56 -0.33 -10.92 0.62
C TYR A 56 0.73 -11.95 0.97
N ASN A 57 2.01 -11.63 0.75
CA ASN A 57 3.11 -12.54 1.05
C ASN A 57 3.24 -12.83 2.56
N LEU A 58 2.84 -11.87 3.41
CA LEU A 58 2.83 -12.02 4.87
C LEU A 58 1.62 -12.80 5.38
N VAL A 59 0.52 -12.83 4.63
CA VAL A 59 -0.64 -13.69 4.91
C VAL A 59 -0.39 -15.13 4.45
N SER A 60 0.24 -15.31 3.28
CA SER A 60 0.57 -16.64 2.77
C SER A 60 1.70 -17.30 3.57
N ASN A 61 2.75 -16.54 3.90
CA ASN A 61 3.81 -16.96 4.82
C ASN A 61 3.55 -16.34 6.18
N VAL A 62 2.67 -16.99 6.96
CA VAL A 62 2.21 -16.51 8.27
C VAL A 62 3.41 -16.09 9.12
N ASN A 63 3.59 -14.78 9.24
CA ASN A 63 4.61 -14.18 10.07
C ASN A 63 3.92 -13.62 11.31
N ASN A 64 4.26 -14.18 12.47
CA ASN A 64 3.90 -13.55 13.72
C ASN A 64 4.88 -12.40 13.92
N SER A 65 4.44 -11.14 13.91
CA SER A 65 5.26 -9.99 14.35
C SER A 65 4.81 -9.45 15.71
N ARG A 66 4.00 -10.20 16.47
CA ARG A 66 3.57 -9.86 17.83
C ARG A 66 4.77 -9.71 18.77
N PRO A 67 4.85 -8.63 19.55
CA PRO A 67 5.84 -8.47 20.60
C PRO A 67 5.54 -9.36 21.82
N ASN A 68 6.55 -9.64 22.63
CA ASN A 68 6.47 -10.58 23.76
C ASN A 68 5.62 -10.06 24.94
N ASN A 69 5.19 -8.80 24.92
CA ASN A 69 4.36 -8.19 25.96
C ASN A 69 2.86 -8.22 25.62
N GLU A 70 2.47 -8.95 24.59
CA GLU A 70 1.07 -9.09 24.17
C GLU A 70 0.62 -10.54 24.36
N VAL A 71 -0.60 -10.74 24.85
CA VAL A 71 -1.23 -12.06 24.95
C VAL A 71 -2.66 -12.01 24.42
N CYS A 72 -3.14 -13.13 23.90
CA CYS A 72 -4.55 -13.30 23.60
C CYS A 72 -5.28 -13.75 24.87
N GLN A 73 -6.18 -12.92 25.39
CA GLN A 73 -6.98 -13.24 26.57
C GLN A 73 -8.40 -12.71 26.37
N GLY A 74 -9.41 -13.56 26.61
CA GLY A 74 -10.82 -13.16 26.49
C GLY A 74 -11.22 -12.73 25.08
N GLY A 75 -10.56 -13.28 24.04
CA GLY A 75 -10.85 -12.96 22.65
C GLY A 75 -10.36 -11.59 22.19
N GLN A 76 -9.41 -10.99 22.89
CA GLN A 76 -8.75 -9.74 22.49
C GLN A 76 -7.23 -9.85 22.68
N ILE A 77 -6.47 -9.02 21.99
CA ILE A 77 -5.03 -8.88 22.19
C ILE A 77 -4.81 -7.85 23.31
N VAL A 78 -4.32 -8.33 24.46
CA VAL A 78 -4.02 -7.50 25.63
C VAL A 78 -2.54 -7.16 25.63
N THR A 79 -2.21 -5.87 25.71
CA THR A 79 -0.83 -5.35 25.75
C THR A 79 -0.34 -5.14 27.18
N GLY A 80 0.98 -5.19 27.40
CA GLY A 80 1.60 -4.80 28.67
C GLY A 80 1.60 -5.91 29.73
N VAL A 81 1.49 -7.16 29.30
CA VAL A 81 1.44 -8.33 30.20
C VAL A 81 2.86 -8.75 30.58
N THR A 82 3.08 -9.07 31.85
CA THR A 82 4.41 -9.40 32.40
C THR A 82 4.81 -10.87 32.23
N SER A 83 3.87 -11.73 31.85
CA SER A 83 4.10 -13.16 31.61
C SER A 83 3.67 -13.50 30.18
N ASP A 84 4.64 -13.52 29.28
CA ASP A 84 4.47 -14.04 27.92
C ASP A 84 4.36 -15.56 27.98
N SER A 85 3.28 -16.14 27.46
CA SER A 85 3.26 -17.59 27.22
C SER A 85 4.20 -17.98 26.06
N GLY A 86 4.69 -17.01 25.29
CA GLY A 86 5.53 -17.20 24.13
C GLY A 86 4.73 -17.22 22.82
N ARG A 87 5.43 -16.98 21.72
CA ARG A 87 4.85 -17.10 20.37
C ARG A 87 4.49 -18.57 20.10
N GLY A 88 3.21 -18.85 19.91
CA GLY A 88 2.72 -20.18 19.54
C GLY A 88 2.02 -20.97 20.66
N THR A 89 1.78 -20.37 21.83
CA THR A 89 1.08 -21.02 22.96
C THR A 89 -0.20 -20.27 23.37
N SER A 90 -0.72 -19.40 22.50
CA SER A 90 -1.89 -18.55 22.79
C SER A 90 -3.13 -19.07 22.09
N ASP A 91 -4.29 -18.88 22.72
CA ASP A 91 -5.62 -19.31 22.22
C ASP A 91 -6.06 -18.61 20.91
N CYS A 92 -5.36 -17.55 20.50
CA CYS A 92 -5.60 -16.89 19.22
C CYS A 92 -4.69 -17.42 18.11
N THR A 93 -5.28 -17.64 16.93
CA THR A 93 -4.58 -18.03 15.70
C THR A 93 -4.46 -16.84 14.75
N ILE A 94 -3.28 -16.64 14.13
CA ILE A 94 -3.10 -15.61 13.10
C ILE A 94 -3.80 -16.08 11.81
N VAL A 95 -4.73 -15.27 11.32
CA VAL A 95 -5.52 -15.62 10.13
C VAL A 95 -5.33 -14.65 8.98
N GLY A 96 -4.85 -13.43 9.21
CA GLY A 96 -4.72 -12.49 8.11
C GLY A 96 -4.20 -11.11 8.47
N ARG A 97 -4.46 -10.16 7.59
CA ARG A 97 -4.17 -8.74 7.79
C ARG A 97 -5.31 -7.88 7.26
N VAL A 98 -5.57 -6.78 7.94
CA VAL A 98 -6.42 -5.70 7.44
C VAL A 98 -5.54 -4.57 6.96
N ILE A 99 -5.93 -3.94 5.85
CA ILE A 99 -5.26 -2.79 5.25
C ILE A 99 -6.32 -1.71 5.10
N HIS A 100 -6.09 -0.51 5.61
CA HIS A 100 -7.03 0.60 5.44
C HIS A 100 -6.31 1.89 5.09
N SER A 101 -6.98 2.73 4.31
CA SER A 101 -6.50 4.08 4.01
C SER A 101 -6.78 5.03 5.17
N THR A 102 -5.96 6.08 5.30
CA THR A 102 -6.33 7.26 6.09
C THR A 102 -7.36 8.12 5.35
N ALA A 103 -8.09 8.97 6.09
CA ALA A 103 -9.05 9.91 5.50
C ALA A 103 -8.43 10.91 4.49
N SER A 104 -7.11 11.11 4.56
CA SER A 104 -6.33 11.97 3.67
C SER A 104 -5.81 11.26 2.41
N GLY A 105 -5.81 9.92 2.38
CA GLY A 105 -5.36 9.10 1.24
C GLY A 105 -3.86 9.11 0.99
N ASP A 106 -3.07 9.74 1.85
CA ASP A 106 -1.62 9.85 1.79
C ASP A 106 -0.90 8.72 2.54
N LYS A 107 -1.63 7.94 3.33
CA LYS A 107 -1.10 6.83 4.11
C LYS A 107 -2.05 5.64 4.08
N VAL A 108 -1.46 4.46 4.20
CA VAL A 108 -2.16 3.19 4.30
C VAL A 108 -1.61 2.43 5.49
N THR A 109 -2.50 2.07 6.40
CA THR A 109 -2.16 1.31 7.61
C THR A 109 -2.48 -0.16 7.39
N SER A 110 -1.63 -1.04 7.90
CA SER A 110 -1.87 -2.48 7.91
C SER A 110 -1.67 -3.10 9.28
N THR A 111 -2.55 -4.03 9.62
CA THR A 111 -2.66 -4.58 10.97
C THR A 111 -2.87 -6.08 10.88
N GLN A 112 -2.23 -6.85 11.76
CA GLN A 112 -2.46 -8.30 11.83
C GLN A 112 -3.86 -8.62 12.37
N VAL A 113 -4.46 -9.70 11.89
CA VAL A 113 -5.78 -10.17 12.29
C VAL A 113 -5.67 -11.58 12.86
N TYR A 114 -6.33 -11.78 14.00
CA TYR A 114 -6.38 -13.02 14.74
C TYR A 114 -7.81 -13.56 14.80
N ALA A 115 -7.96 -14.87 14.71
CA ALA A 115 -9.16 -15.57 15.15
C ALA A 115 -8.99 -15.96 16.61
N THR A 116 -10.03 -15.76 17.40
CA THR A 116 -10.04 -16.02 18.85
C THR A 116 -10.68 -17.37 19.18
N VAL A 117 -11.35 -17.95 18.20
CA VAL A 117 -11.98 -19.27 18.28
C VAL A 117 -11.13 -20.26 17.49
N ASP A 118 -10.92 -21.44 18.07
CA ASP A 118 -10.17 -22.51 17.45
C ASP A 118 -10.87 -23.04 16.19
N ALA A 119 -10.10 -23.50 15.21
CA ALA A 119 -10.59 -23.94 13.91
C ALA A 119 -11.60 -25.10 14.02
N SER A 120 -11.48 -25.96 15.04
CA SER A 120 -12.39 -27.08 15.27
C SER A 120 -13.77 -26.67 15.80
N ALA A 121 -13.89 -25.47 16.36
CA ALA A 121 -15.13 -24.95 16.94
C ALA A 121 -15.86 -23.97 16.01
N LEU A 122 -15.33 -23.71 14.81
CA LEU A 122 -15.94 -22.81 13.84
C LEU A 122 -17.21 -23.43 13.24
N ILE A 123 -18.22 -22.59 13.04
CA ILE A 123 -19.53 -23.00 12.54
C ILE A 123 -19.93 -22.05 11.41
N GLY A 124 -20.31 -22.60 10.26
CA GLY A 124 -20.81 -21.81 9.15
C GLY A 124 -21.06 -22.65 7.91
N SER A 125 -22.04 -22.25 7.12
CA SER A 125 -22.37 -22.89 5.83
C SER A 125 -21.58 -22.32 4.66
N ASN A 126 -20.85 -21.21 4.86
CA ASN A 126 -20.00 -20.55 3.89
C ASN A 126 -18.82 -19.83 4.60
N ASP A 127 -17.82 -19.40 3.83
CA ASP A 127 -16.60 -18.81 4.35
C ASP A 127 -16.84 -17.54 5.19
N ALA A 128 -17.77 -16.67 4.77
CA ALA A 128 -18.13 -15.48 5.54
C ALA A 128 -18.74 -15.83 6.91
N ALA A 129 -19.61 -16.85 6.97
CA ALA A 129 -20.18 -17.33 8.23
C ALA A 129 -19.11 -17.94 9.15
N ILE A 130 -18.17 -18.70 8.59
CA ILE A 130 -17.02 -19.26 9.31
C ILE A 130 -16.18 -18.12 9.90
N LEU A 131 -15.84 -17.10 9.12
CA LEU A 131 -15.08 -15.94 9.58
C LEU A 131 -15.80 -15.14 10.67
N ASN A 132 -17.12 -14.99 10.57
CA ASN A 132 -17.91 -14.37 11.63
C ASN A 132 -17.89 -15.21 12.92
N SER A 133 -17.97 -16.53 12.82
CA SER A 133 -17.86 -17.44 13.98
C SER A 133 -16.46 -17.44 14.60
N ALA A 134 -15.42 -17.11 13.81
CA ALA A 134 -14.04 -17.04 14.26
C ALA A 134 -13.72 -15.82 15.14
N GLN A 135 -14.66 -14.89 15.28
CA GLN A 135 -14.56 -13.67 16.11
C GLN A 135 -13.24 -12.93 15.86
N LEU A 136 -13.06 -12.44 14.63
CA LEU A 136 -11.84 -11.79 14.19
C LEU A 136 -11.53 -10.52 15.01
N THR A 137 -10.30 -10.40 15.48
CA THR A 137 -9.77 -9.22 16.17
C THR A 137 -8.48 -8.73 15.52
N ALA A 138 -8.30 -7.41 15.46
CA ALA A 138 -7.08 -6.80 14.92
C ALA A 138 -6.06 -6.55 16.04
N SER A 139 -4.78 -6.65 15.72
CA SER A 139 -3.69 -6.24 16.62
C SER A 139 -3.78 -4.74 16.92
N PRO A 140 -3.35 -4.29 18.10
CA PRO A 140 -3.15 -2.85 18.34
C PRO A 140 -1.90 -2.29 17.62
N ASN A 141 -1.03 -3.17 17.09
CA ASN A 141 0.17 -2.78 16.36
C ASN A 141 -0.13 -2.56 14.89
N GLU A 142 0.12 -1.33 14.45
CA GLU A 142 -0.15 -0.86 13.11
C GLU A 142 1.16 -0.58 12.36
N ASP A 143 1.28 -1.14 11.16
CA ASP A 143 2.34 -0.79 10.21
C ASP A 143 1.80 0.26 9.24
N THR A 144 2.37 1.46 9.26
CA THR A 144 1.95 2.56 8.37
C THR A 144 2.88 2.69 7.18
N TYR A 145 2.32 2.66 5.98
CA TYR A 145 2.99 3.01 4.73
C TYR A 145 2.56 4.42 4.29
N ALA A 146 3.52 5.31 4.09
CA ALA A 146 3.28 6.62 3.53
C ALA A 146 3.46 6.60 2.01
N MET A 147 2.51 7.18 1.29
CA MET A 147 2.58 7.31 -0.16
C MET A 147 3.80 8.14 -0.56
N ALA A 148 4.61 7.60 -1.48
CA ALA A 148 5.83 8.27 -1.89
C ALA A 148 5.54 9.59 -2.62
N TRP A 149 6.48 10.52 -2.47
CA TRP A 149 6.48 11.82 -3.14
C TRP A 149 5.27 12.73 -2.81
N GLY A 150 4.44 12.39 -1.82
CA GLY A 150 3.24 13.18 -1.49
C GLY A 150 2.05 12.90 -2.41
N THR A 151 2.08 11.76 -3.12
CA THR A 151 0.92 11.24 -3.86
C THR A 151 -0.22 10.85 -2.92
N LYS A 152 -1.43 10.73 -3.47
CA LYS A 152 -2.63 10.32 -2.73
C LYS A 152 -3.41 9.26 -3.48
N LEU A 153 -4.07 8.38 -2.73
CA LEU A 153 -5.00 7.41 -3.27
C LEU A 153 -6.36 8.07 -3.52
N VAL A 154 -6.82 7.99 -4.75
CA VAL A 154 -8.08 8.56 -5.24
C VAL A 154 -8.91 7.48 -5.93
N LYS A 155 -10.21 7.73 -6.04
CA LYS A 155 -11.09 6.86 -6.79
C LYS A 155 -10.81 6.96 -8.30
N PRO A 156 -11.20 5.93 -9.08
CA PRO A 156 -11.24 6.02 -10.53
C PRO A 156 -12.22 7.11 -10.97
N ARG A 157 -11.91 7.76 -12.10
CA ARG A 157 -12.82 8.73 -12.72
C ARG A 157 -14.23 8.15 -12.92
N PRO A 158 -15.28 8.99 -12.79
CA PRO A 158 -15.24 10.46 -12.69
C PRO A 158 -15.09 11.01 -11.25
N ASP A 159 -15.04 10.15 -10.24
CA ASP A 159 -14.91 10.58 -8.85
C ASP A 159 -13.42 10.70 -8.47
N ASP A 160 -12.95 11.93 -8.28
CA ASP A 160 -11.56 12.23 -7.93
C ASP A 160 -11.36 12.38 -6.41
N SER A 161 -12.36 12.04 -5.60
CA SER A 161 -12.25 12.09 -4.15
C SER A 161 -11.24 11.06 -3.62
N VAL A 162 -10.72 11.35 -2.43
CA VAL A 162 -9.85 10.43 -1.71
C VAL A 162 -10.49 9.05 -1.61
N ARG A 163 -9.72 8.01 -1.94
CA ARG A 163 -10.16 6.62 -1.85
C ARG A 163 -10.10 6.14 -0.42
N ALA A 164 -11.21 6.27 0.31
CA ALA A 164 -11.39 5.63 1.60
C ALA A 164 -11.68 4.13 1.43
N PHE A 165 -10.88 3.26 2.05
CA PHE A 165 -11.06 1.82 1.95
C PHE A 165 -10.56 1.04 3.18
N SER A 166 -11.09 -0.16 3.32
CA SER A 166 -10.59 -1.21 4.21
C SER A 166 -10.62 -2.53 3.46
N ILE A 167 -9.50 -3.23 3.45
CA ILE A 167 -9.28 -4.49 2.74
C ILE A 167 -8.85 -5.52 3.78
N LEU A 168 -9.62 -6.58 3.94
CA LEU A 168 -9.26 -7.74 4.75
C LEU A 168 -8.73 -8.84 3.83
N ILE A 169 -7.47 -9.22 4.03
CA ILE A 169 -6.86 -10.39 3.41
C ILE A 169 -6.79 -11.46 4.48
N VAL A 170 -7.55 -12.54 4.32
CA VAL A 170 -7.70 -13.55 5.36
C VAL A 170 -7.54 -14.95 4.78
N ARG A 171 -6.73 -15.75 5.46
CA ARG A 171 -6.59 -17.18 5.24
C ARG A 171 -7.62 -17.91 6.10
N MET A 172 -8.48 -18.68 5.44
CA MET A 172 -9.51 -19.47 6.11
C MET A 172 -8.87 -20.49 7.06
N PRO A 173 -9.29 -20.54 8.33
CA PRO A 173 -8.75 -21.50 9.30
C PRO A 173 -9.04 -22.95 8.92
N THR A 174 -10.16 -23.20 8.23
CA THR A 174 -10.64 -24.56 7.89
C THR A 174 -10.07 -25.08 6.57
N SER A 175 -10.08 -24.26 5.52
CA SER A 175 -9.65 -24.66 4.17
C SER A 175 -8.23 -24.22 3.82
N GLY A 176 -7.67 -23.25 4.55
CA GLY A 176 -6.37 -22.66 4.26
C GLY A 176 -6.33 -21.76 3.02
N LEU A 177 -7.48 -21.57 2.34
CA LEU A 177 -7.62 -20.68 1.19
C LEU A 177 -7.57 -19.22 1.64
N ILE A 178 -6.99 -18.35 0.82
CA ILE A 178 -6.94 -16.91 1.09
C ILE A 178 -8.11 -16.26 0.35
N HIS A 179 -8.91 -15.49 1.07
CA HIS A 179 -9.94 -14.62 0.52
C HIS A 179 -9.60 -13.17 0.78
N THR A 180 -10.09 -12.32 -0.12
CA THR A 180 -9.94 -10.88 0.03
C THR A 180 -11.29 -10.16 -0.03
N TYR A 181 -11.56 -9.41 1.02
CA TYR A 181 -12.75 -8.59 1.17
C TYR A 181 -12.34 -7.12 1.11
N ALA A 182 -12.91 -6.35 0.19
CA ALA A 182 -12.63 -4.92 0.05
C ALA A 182 -13.92 -4.11 0.25
N LEU A 183 -13.85 -3.07 1.08
CA LEU A 183 -14.96 -2.19 1.41
C LEU A 183 -14.55 -0.73 1.17
N GLU A 184 -15.46 0.08 0.62
CA GLU A 184 -15.25 1.53 0.38
C GLU A 184 -15.51 2.37 1.64
N GLN A 185 -14.92 1.96 2.76
CA GLN A 185 -14.96 2.66 4.04
C GLN A 185 -13.61 2.53 4.71
N ALA A 186 -13.05 3.64 5.17
CA ALA A 186 -11.79 3.63 5.91
C ALA A 186 -11.98 3.07 7.33
N ASP A 187 -10.90 2.55 7.90
CA ASP A 187 -10.78 2.23 9.32
C ASP A 187 -11.87 1.28 9.87
N GLN A 188 -12.17 0.23 9.10
CA GLN A 188 -13.18 -0.76 9.48
C GLN A 188 -12.54 -1.95 10.19
N VAL A 189 -13.20 -2.40 11.26
CA VAL A 189 -12.79 -3.62 11.97
C VAL A 189 -13.05 -4.87 11.12
N PRO A 190 -12.26 -5.95 11.27
CA PRO A 190 -12.38 -7.16 10.44
C PRO A 190 -13.80 -7.73 10.37
N ALA A 191 -14.51 -7.78 11.50
CA ALA A 191 -15.90 -8.28 11.55
C ALA A 191 -16.87 -7.41 10.71
N ALA A 192 -16.69 -6.08 10.73
CA ALA A 192 -17.51 -5.17 9.93
C ALA A 192 -17.21 -5.31 8.43
N ILE A 193 -15.94 -5.54 8.07
CA ILE A 193 -15.55 -5.77 6.67
C ILE A 193 -16.24 -7.03 6.15
N VAL A 194 -16.18 -8.16 6.88
CA VAL A 194 -16.84 -9.41 6.47
C VAL A 194 -18.36 -9.26 6.42
N GLY A 195 -18.97 -8.61 7.43
CA GLY A 195 -20.42 -8.45 7.52
C GLY A 195 -21.02 -7.51 6.47
N ASN A 196 -20.31 -6.44 6.13
CA ASN A 196 -20.75 -5.44 5.14
C ASN A 196 -20.18 -5.73 3.74
N TYR A 197 -19.43 -6.80 3.57
CA TYR A 197 -18.87 -7.13 2.28
C TYR A 197 -19.99 -7.44 1.30
N VAL A 198 -20.13 -6.54 0.34
CA VAL A 198 -20.86 -6.82 -0.89
C VAL A 198 -19.83 -7.28 -1.89
N ALA A 199 -20.09 -8.44 -2.50
CA ALA A 199 -19.31 -9.02 -3.58
C ALA A 199 -19.23 -8.08 -4.80
N SER A 200 -18.46 -7.02 -4.66
CA SER A 200 -18.15 -6.07 -5.71
C SER A 200 -17.11 -6.68 -6.66
N GLY A 201 -16.97 -6.09 -7.84
CA GLY A 201 -15.96 -6.50 -8.81
C GLY A 201 -14.54 -6.22 -8.29
N SER A 202 -13.59 -6.16 -9.21
CA SER A 202 -12.22 -5.74 -8.86
C SER A 202 -12.21 -4.34 -8.24
N PHE A 203 -11.40 -4.16 -7.20
CA PHE A 203 -11.29 -2.91 -6.44
C PHE A 203 -10.14 -2.06 -6.98
N ALA A 204 -10.47 -0.93 -7.60
CA ALA A 204 -9.47 -0.06 -8.22
C ALA A 204 -9.05 1.08 -7.27
N MET A 205 -7.74 1.28 -7.11
CA MET A 205 -7.13 2.36 -6.34
C MET A 205 -6.21 3.15 -7.25
N CYS A 206 -6.56 4.41 -7.55
CA CYS A 206 -5.77 5.25 -8.44
C CYS A 206 -4.84 6.14 -7.62
N VAL A 207 -3.67 6.45 -8.17
CA VAL A 207 -2.71 7.36 -7.52
C VAL A 207 -2.81 8.71 -8.20
N ASP A 208 -3.10 9.76 -7.44
CA ASP A 208 -3.18 11.11 -7.97
C ASP A 208 -1.80 11.67 -8.34
N ASN A 209 -1.77 12.44 -9.43
CA ASN A 209 -0.56 13.03 -10.00
C ASN A 209 -0.58 14.58 -9.99
N SER A 210 -1.58 15.20 -9.34
CA SER A 210 -1.82 16.65 -9.39
C SER A 210 -0.64 17.52 -8.94
N MET A 211 0.27 16.97 -8.14
CA MET A 211 1.47 17.67 -7.64
C MET A 211 2.63 17.71 -8.65
N PHE A 212 2.62 16.86 -9.68
CA PHE A 212 3.80 16.59 -10.49
C PHE A 212 3.77 17.19 -11.89
N ILE A 213 2.59 17.33 -12.50
CA ILE A 213 2.50 17.68 -13.92
C ILE A 213 1.31 18.61 -14.16
N ALA A 214 1.60 19.88 -14.47
CA ALA A 214 0.66 20.80 -15.08
C ALA A 214 0.39 20.35 -16.53
N GLY A 215 -0.51 19.37 -16.70
CA GLY A 215 -0.75 18.79 -18.03
C GLY A 215 -1.63 17.54 -18.08
N GLY A 216 -2.14 17.03 -16.96
CA GLY A 216 -3.17 15.98 -16.98
C GLY A 216 -2.76 14.70 -17.70
N VAL A 217 -1.56 14.18 -17.41
CA VAL A 217 -1.24 12.78 -17.77
C VAL A 217 -2.25 11.84 -17.11
N GLY A 218 -2.52 10.71 -17.75
CA GLY A 218 -3.41 9.70 -17.20
C GLY A 218 -2.94 9.25 -15.83
N ARG A 219 -3.90 8.98 -14.95
CA ARG A 219 -3.61 8.43 -13.63
C ARG A 219 -3.44 6.93 -13.79
N VAL A 220 -2.45 6.35 -13.16
CA VAL A 220 -2.34 4.90 -13.03
C VAL A 220 -2.59 4.52 -11.59
N GLY A 221 -2.76 3.23 -11.35
CA GLY A 221 -3.12 2.75 -10.03
C GLY A 221 -2.83 1.29 -9.85
N VAL A 222 -3.47 0.75 -8.82
CA VAL A 222 -3.43 -0.66 -8.48
C VAL A 222 -4.86 -1.19 -8.51
N LEU A 223 -5.05 -2.25 -9.28
CA LEU A 223 -6.28 -3.02 -9.32
C LEU A 223 -6.10 -4.22 -8.41
N LEU A 224 -7.02 -4.37 -7.47
CA LEU A 224 -7.14 -5.57 -6.69
C LEU A 224 -8.24 -6.45 -7.30
N ALA A 225 -7.87 -7.62 -7.81
CA ALA A 225 -8.80 -8.57 -8.38
C ALA A 225 -9.86 -8.99 -7.35
N LYS A 226 -11.08 -9.23 -7.84
CA LYS A 226 -12.15 -9.79 -7.00
C LYS A 226 -11.67 -11.08 -6.34
N ASP A 227 -11.80 -11.14 -5.01
CA ASP A 227 -11.42 -12.30 -4.20
C ASP A 227 -10.01 -12.81 -4.50
N ALA A 228 -9.04 -11.89 -4.56
CA ALA A 228 -7.66 -12.22 -4.76
C ALA A 228 -7.16 -13.20 -3.70
N THR A 229 -6.57 -14.31 -4.16
CA THR A 229 -6.04 -15.39 -3.30
C THR A 229 -4.53 -15.30 -3.06
N ASN A 230 -3.85 -14.39 -3.77
CA ASN A 230 -2.40 -14.20 -3.69
C ASN A 230 -1.98 -12.82 -4.22
N SER A 231 -0.68 -12.52 -4.12
CA SER A 231 -0.08 -11.27 -4.59
C SER A 231 -0.26 -11.02 -6.10
N GLY A 232 -0.44 -12.06 -6.92
CA GLY A 232 -0.76 -11.94 -8.35
C GLY A 232 -2.17 -11.39 -8.64
N GLY A 233 -3.05 -11.36 -7.64
CA GLY A 233 -4.32 -10.65 -7.71
C GLY A 233 -4.16 -9.11 -7.63
N VAL A 234 -2.98 -8.61 -7.30
CA VAL A 234 -2.65 -7.18 -7.30
C VAL A 234 -1.99 -6.85 -8.63
N GLN A 235 -2.70 -6.11 -9.48
CA GLN A 235 -2.30 -5.80 -10.84
C GLN A 235 -2.14 -4.29 -11.03
N PHE A 236 -1.27 -3.92 -11.96
CA PHE A 236 -1.14 -2.54 -12.38
C PHE A 236 -2.41 -2.10 -13.13
N LEU A 237 -2.91 -0.92 -12.80
CA LEU A 237 -4.07 -0.31 -13.45
C LEU A 237 -3.60 0.80 -14.39
N SER A 238 -3.92 0.66 -15.67
CA SER A 238 -3.55 1.59 -16.73
C SER A 238 -4.36 2.89 -16.70
N GLU A 239 -3.87 3.88 -17.46
CA GLU A 239 -4.40 5.24 -17.54
C GLU A 239 -5.86 5.36 -17.97
N ASP A 240 -6.40 4.39 -18.69
CA ASP A 240 -7.78 4.39 -19.20
C ASP A 240 -8.81 3.90 -18.17
N LYS A 241 -8.34 3.32 -17.07
CA LYS A 241 -9.16 2.74 -16.00
C LYS A 241 -9.13 3.55 -14.70
N CYS A 242 -8.43 4.68 -14.75
CA CYS A 242 -8.34 5.72 -13.73
C CYS A 242 -8.67 7.08 -14.40
#